data_AF-A0A7V9HUA0-F1
#
_entry.id   AF-A0A7V9HUA0-F1
#
_cell.length_a   1.000
_cell.length_b   1.000
_cell.length_c   1.000
_cell.angle_alpha   90.00
_cell.angle_beta   90.00
_cell.angle_gamma   90.00
#
_symmetry.space_group_name_H-M   'P 1'
#
loop_
_entity.id
_entity.type
_entity.pdbx_description
1 polymer ?
#
loop_
_entity_poly.entity_id
_entity_poly.type
_entity_poly.pdbx_seq_one_letter_code
_entity_poly.pdbx_strand_id
1 'polypeptide(L)'
;TLSSSLNNWLQKLLKTDQVNLYTNINTSDFNFDKLTEKQIQNLGNFGFKTSFLNNRLLINFGGNVDYNLIQSSNNSNTNFLFTPDVSFEYLITPDGKFRVVGFNRSDAGIGDIAGITRRNRTGILLSYRKDFDTFTEFFGGDKKR
;
A
#
# COMPACT_ATOMS: atom_id res chain seq x y z
N THR A 1 -23.15 5.21 -9.26
CA THR A 1 -21.90 5.34 -10.06
C THR A 1 -21.20 3.99 -10.11
N LEU A 2 -20.21 3.77 -10.98
CA LEU A 2 -19.51 2.47 -11.08
C LEU A 2 -18.93 2.01 -9.72
N SER A 3 -18.39 2.95 -8.95
CA SER A 3 -17.81 2.72 -7.62
C SER A 3 -18.82 2.23 -6.58
N SER A 4 -20.07 2.73 -6.59
CA SER A 4 -21.10 2.28 -5.65
C SER A 4 -21.56 0.86 -5.93
N SER A 5 -21.67 0.49 -7.21
CA SER A 5 -22.04 -0.87 -7.62
C SER A 5 -20.94 -1.88 -7.26
N LEU A 6 -19.66 -1.50 -7.47
CA LEU A 6 -18.53 -2.34 -7.08
C LEU A 6 -18.42 -2.49 -5.56
N ASN A 7 -18.68 -1.41 -4.80
CA ASN A 7 -18.65 -1.47 -3.34
C ASN A 7 -19.69 -2.46 -2.81
N ASN A 8 -20.94 -2.35 -3.30
CA ASN A 8 -22.02 -3.24 -2.90
C ASN A 8 -21.74 -4.71 -3.27
N TRP A 9 -21.08 -4.96 -4.40
CA TRP A 9 -20.67 -6.32 -4.79
C TRP A 9 -19.58 -6.87 -3.86
N LEU A 10 -18.55 -6.07 -3.54
CA LEU A 10 -17.48 -6.48 -2.62
C LEU A 10 -17.99 -6.71 -1.20
N GLN A 11 -18.89 -5.87 -0.70
CA GLN A 11 -19.52 -6.06 0.61
C GLN A 11 -20.26 -7.39 0.71
N LYS A 12 -21.00 -7.76 -0.34
CA LYS A 12 -21.68 -9.07 -0.43
C LYS A 12 -20.70 -10.24 -0.51
N LEU A 13 -19.64 -10.11 -1.31
CA LEU A 13 -18.63 -11.16 -1.48
C LEU A 13 -17.85 -11.42 -0.18
N LEU A 14 -17.41 -10.35 0.47
CA LEU A 14 -16.59 -10.39 1.68
C LEU A 14 -17.42 -10.53 2.97
N LYS A 15 -18.75 -10.46 2.87
CA LYS A 15 -19.69 -10.51 4.00
C LYS A 15 -19.35 -9.46 5.09
N THR A 16 -19.07 -8.23 4.66
CA THR A 16 -18.74 -7.10 5.54
C THR A 16 -19.22 -5.80 4.93
N ASP A 17 -19.72 -4.89 5.78
CA ASP A 17 -20.17 -3.56 5.35
C ASP A 17 -19.02 -2.55 5.33
N GLN A 18 -17.87 -2.91 5.91
CA GLN A 18 -16.72 -2.03 6.07
C GLN A 18 -15.74 -2.14 4.89
N VAL A 19 -16.23 -1.97 3.66
CA VAL A 19 -15.38 -1.89 2.46
C VAL A 19 -15.21 -0.44 2.03
N ASN A 20 -13.96 -0.01 1.95
CA ASN A 20 -13.56 1.32 1.50
C ASN A 20 -12.77 1.20 0.20
N LEU A 21 -13.45 1.44 -0.93
CA LEU A 21 -12.81 1.53 -2.24
C LEU A 21 -12.09 2.87 -2.38
N TYR A 22 -10.88 2.84 -2.93
CA TYR A 22 -10.16 4.04 -3.31
C TYR A 22 -9.57 3.89 -4.71
N THR A 23 -9.61 5.00 -5.44
CA THR A 23 -8.96 5.17 -6.74
C THR A 23 -8.41 6.57 -6.74
N ASN A 24 -7.12 6.72 -6.98
CA ASN A 24 -6.50 8.01 -7.15
C ASN A 24 -5.73 7.99 -8.48
N ILE A 25 -5.81 9.11 -9.19
CA ILE A 25 -5.15 9.34 -10.47
C ILE A 25 -4.19 10.50 -10.25
N ASN A 26 -2.90 10.26 -10.46
CA ASN A 26 -1.87 11.26 -10.28
C ASN A 26 -1.62 11.98 -11.60
N THR A 27 -2.21 13.17 -11.75
CA THR A 27 -2.11 13.97 -12.98
C THR A 27 -0.90 14.90 -13.01
N SER A 28 -0.26 15.14 -11.87
CA SER A 28 0.88 16.06 -11.72
C SER A 28 2.18 15.54 -12.32
N ASP A 29 2.30 14.22 -12.48
CA ASP A 29 3.56 13.57 -12.81
C ASP A 29 3.70 13.26 -14.31
N PHE A 30 2.64 13.53 -15.10
CA PHE A 30 2.62 13.40 -16.55
C PHE A 30 3.38 14.53 -17.21
N ASN A 31 4.69 14.37 -17.33
CA ASN A 31 5.53 15.29 -18.09
C ASN A 31 6.00 14.61 -19.38
N PHE A 32 5.41 15.02 -20.52
CA PHE A 32 5.78 14.55 -21.86
C PHE A 32 6.99 15.28 -22.45
N ASP A 33 7.47 16.35 -21.82
CA ASP A 33 8.64 17.10 -22.31
C ASP A 33 9.97 16.43 -21.92
N LYS A 34 9.95 15.46 -20.99
CA LYS A 34 11.12 14.68 -20.52
C LYS A 34 11.35 13.35 -21.27
N LEU A 35 11.09 13.33 -22.58
CA LEU A 35 11.23 12.13 -23.42
C LEU A 35 12.68 11.60 -23.56
N THR A 36 13.67 12.39 -23.13
CA THR A 36 15.09 12.06 -23.25
C THR A 36 15.62 11.23 -22.08
N GLU A 37 14.87 11.12 -20.98
CA GLU A 37 15.25 10.36 -19.79
C GLU A 37 14.39 9.11 -19.65
N LYS A 38 15.01 7.99 -19.28
CA LYS A 38 14.27 6.81 -18.86
C LYS A 38 13.56 7.15 -17.55
N GLN A 39 12.23 7.19 -17.55
CA GLN A 39 11.43 7.58 -16.38
C GLN A 39 10.26 6.62 -16.16
N ILE A 40 9.99 6.30 -14.90
CA ILE A 40 8.72 5.68 -14.48
C ILE A 40 7.89 6.78 -13.80
N GLN A 41 6.69 7.03 -14.31
CA GLN A 41 5.74 8.00 -13.77
C GLN A 41 4.57 7.23 -13.14
N ASN A 42 4.15 7.60 -11.93
CA ASN A 42 2.99 6.97 -11.30
C ASN A 42 1.70 7.55 -11.91
N LEU A 43 0.89 6.70 -12.54
CA LEU A 43 -0.39 7.11 -13.14
C LEU A 43 -1.50 7.21 -12.11
N GLY A 44 -1.38 6.39 -11.06
CA GLY A 44 -2.35 6.34 -9.99
C GLY A 44 -2.28 5.03 -9.24
N ASN A 45 -3.21 4.91 -8.29
CA ASN A 45 -3.38 3.71 -7.50
C ASN A 45 -4.85 3.40 -7.31
N PHE A 46 -5.12 2.13 -7.06
CA PHE A 46 -6.45 1.65 -6.79
C PHE A 46 -6.40 0.53 -5.77
N GLY A 47 -7.51 0.33 -5.09
CA GLY A 47 -7.64 -0.77 -4.16
C GLY A 47 -8.87 -0.64 -3.28
N PHE A 48 -8.91 -1.54 -2.31
CA PHE A 48 -9.90 -1.51 -1.26
C PHE A 48 -9.27 -1.84 0.08
N LYS A 49 -9.81 -1.22 1.12
CA LYS A 49 -9.53 -1.53 2.50
C LYS A 49 -10.77 -2.11 3.12
N THR A 50 -10.61 -3.19 3.87
CA THR A 50 -11.71 -3.78 4.62
C THR A 50 -11.28 -4.09 6.04
N SER A 51 -12.23 -4.01 6.96
CA SER A 51 -12.02 -4.39 8.35
C SER A 51 -13.03 -5.43 8.81
N PHE A 52 -12.55 -6.31 9.68
CA PHE A 52 -13.30 -7.37 10.34
C PHE A 52 -13.01 -7.36 11.83
N LEU A 53 -13.77 -8.16 12.60
CA LEU A 53 -13.57 -8.38 14.04
C LEU A 53 -13.56 -7.07 14.85
N ASN A 54 -14.54 -6.19 14.63
CA ASN A 54 -14.61 -4.85 15.25
C ASN A 54 -13.32 -4.05 15.03
N ASN A 55 -12.92 -3.95 13.76
CA ASN A 55 -11.71 -3.24 13.34
C ASN A 55 -10.40 -3.84 13.86
N ARG A 56 -10.39 -5.09 14.36
CA ARG A 56 -9.15 -5.78 14.79
C ARG A 56 -8.37 -6.38 13.64
N LEU A 57 -9.04 -6.85 12.59
CA LEU A 57 -8.41 -7.39 11.40
C LEU A 57 -8.61 -6.41 10.25
N LEU A 58 -7.54 -5.77 9.80
CA LEU A 58 -7.53 -4.85 8.67
C LEU A 58 -6.86 -5.53 7.48
N ILE A 59 -7.53 -5.51 6.34
CA ILE A 59 -7.01 -6.05 5.09
C ILE A 59 -6.99 -4.91 4.08
N ASN A 60 -5.83 -4.73 3.46
CA ASN A 60 -5.64 -3.82 2.34
C ASN A 60 -5.28 -4.66 1.12
N PHE A 61 -5.99 -4.45 0.03
CA PHE A 61 -5.65 -5.01 -1.26
C PHE A 61 -5.72 -3.92 -2.31
N GLY A 62 -4.60 -3.63 -2.94
CA GLY A 62 -4.52 -2.62 -3.97
C GLY A 62 -3.32 -2.81 -4.87
N GLY A 63 -3.06 -1.79 -5.67
CA GLY A 63 -1.87 -1.72 -6.48
C GLY A 63 -1.71 -0.35 -7.12
N ASN A 64 -0.48 -0.11 -7.55
CA ASN A 64 -0.08 1.08 -8.27
C ASN A 64 0.00 0.74 -9.76
N VAL A 65 -0.37 1.71 -10.58
CA VAL A 65 -0.20 1.66 -12.04
C VAL A 65 0.80 2.74 -12.39
N ASP A 66 1.93 2.32 -12.93
CA ASP A 66 3.00 3.20 -13.37
C ASP A 66 3.12 3.14 -14.90
N TYR A 67 3.60 4.22 -15.50
CA TYR A 67 3.92 4.30 -16.92
C TYR A 67 5.39 4.50 -17.11
N ASN A 68 5.96 3.74 -18.02
CA ASN A 68 7.37 3.74 -18.31
C ASN A 68 7.64 4.43 -19.65
N LEU A 69 8.38 5.54 -19.58
CA LEU A 69 8.85 6.30 -20.72
C LEU A 69 10.29 5.86 -21.02
N ILE A 70 10.47 4.93 -21.95
CA ILE A 70 11.80 4.55 -22.48
C ILE A 70 11.84 4.93 -23.95
N GLN A 71 12.79 5.79 -24.32
CA GLN A 71 13.14 6.01 -25.72
C GLN A 71 13.99 4.83 -26.22
N SER A 72 13.36 3.77 -26.72
CA SER A 72 14.08 2.77 -27.51
C SER A 72 13.25 2.33 -28.71
N SER A 73 13.79 2.68 -29.88
CA SER A 73 13.42 2.15 -31.19
C SER A 73 13.38 0.62 -31.12
N ASN A 74 12.23 0.05 -31.49
CA ASN A 74 11.95 -1.38 -31.61
C ASN A 74 11.53 -2.10 -30.31
N ASN A 75 10.21 -2.27 -30.20
CA ASN A 75 9.56 -3.46 -29.63
C ASN A 75 9.48 -3.61 -28.10
N SER A 76 8.96 -2.60 -27.39
CA SER A 76 8.52 -2.75 -25.99
C SER A 76 7.00 -2.61 -25.89
N ASN A 77 6.29 -3.74 -25.88
CA ASN A 77 4.82 -3.83 -25.83
C ASN A 77 4.19 -3.59 -24.43
N THR A 78 4.95 -3.12 -23.44
CA THR A 78 4.43 -2.95 -22.06
C THR A 78 4.92 -1.66 -21.41
N ASN A 79 4.35 -0.52 -21.83
CA ASN A 79 4.61 0.77 -21.19
C ASN A 79 3.88 0.91 -19.84
N PHE A 80 2.89 0.05 -19.56
CA PHE A 80 2.16 0.02 -18.30
C PHE A 80 2.76 -1.02 -17.34
N LEU A 81 2.98 -0.59 -16.11
CA LEU A 81 3.54 -1.37 -15.02
C LEU A 81 2.50 -1.46 -13.90
N PHE A 82 1.97 -2.67 -13.66
CA PHE A 82 1.12 -2.90 -12.49
C PHE A 82 1.92 -3.48 -11.33
N THR A 83 1.73 -2.90 -10.15
CA THR A 83 2.52 -3.16 -8.95
C THR A 83 1.59 -3.41 -7.77
N PRO A 84 1.34 -4.67 -7.35
CA PRO A 84 0.41 -4.98 -6.26
C PRO A 84 0.94 -4.56 -4.88
N ASP A 85 0.02 -4.15 -4.00
CA ASP A 85 0.25 -3.84 -2.58
C ASP A 85 -0.86 -4.49 -1.75
N VAL A 86 -0.48 -5.52 -1.00
CA VAL A 86 -1.39 -6.27 -0.14
C VAL A 86 -0.84 -6.28 1.28
N SER A 87 -1.70 -6.01 2.25
CA SER A 87 -1.34 -6.13 3.67
C SER A 87 -2.48 -6.65 4.54
N PHE A 88 -2.10 -7.41 5.56
CA PHE A 88 -2.97 -7.95 6.59
C PHE A 88 -2.45 -7.48 7.94
N GLU A 89 -3.23 -6.69 8.65
CA GLU A 89 -2.90 -6.17 9.97
C GLU A 89 -3.88 -6.73 11.00
N TYR A 90 -3.35 -7.28 12.09
CA TYR A 90 -4.13 -7.78 13.22
C TYR A 90 -3.72 -7.05 14.50
N LEU A 91 -4.70 -6.37 15.11
CA LEU A 91 -4.57 -5.68 16.39
C LEU A 91 -4.78 -6.68 17.51
N ILE A 92 -3.69 -7.05 18.16
CA ILE A 92 -3.68 -8.04 19.25
C ILE A 92 -4.37 -7.42 20.47
N THR A 93 -4.03 -6.18 20.81
CA THR A 93 -4.67 -5.46 21.90
C THR A 93 -5.85 -4.60 21.40
N PRO A 94 -6.93 -4.44 22.20
CA PRO A 94 -8.08 -3.60 21.81
C PRO A 94 -7.72 -2.14 21.50
N ASP A 95 -6.68 -1.63 22.16
CA ASP A 95 -6.16 -0.26 21.99
C ASP A 95 -5.20 -0.12 20.80
N GLY A 96 -4.88 -1.22 20.10
CA GLY A 96 -3.98 -1.24 18.96
C GLY A 96 -2.52 -0.99 19.27
N LYS A 97 -2.15 -0.95 20.55
CA LYS A 97 -0.76 -0.78 20.98
C LYS A 97 0.12 -1.94 20.57
N PHE A 98 -0.43 -3.15 20.49
CA PHE A 98 0.27 -4.33 19.99
C PHE A 98 -0.42 -4.86 18.73
N ARG A 99 0.36 -4.98 17.65
CA ARG A 99 -0.16 -5.41 16.34
C ARG A 99 0.87 -6.17 15.53
N VAL A 100 0.37 -7.04 14.67
CA VAL A 100 1.14 -7.78 13.67
C VAL A 100 0.67 -7.36 12.29
N VAL A 101 1.61 -7.10 11.39
CA VAL A 101 1.33 -6.73 10.00
C VAL A 101 2.09 -7.68 9.08
N GLY A 102 1.39 -8.50 8.32
CA GLY A 102 1.93 -9.18 7.16
C GLY A 102 1.74 -8.32 5.91
N PHE A 103 2.75 -8.18 5.07
CA PHE A 103 2.63 -7.42 3.83
C PHE A 103 3.37 -8.08 2.67
N ASN A 104 2.83 -7.89 1.48
CA ASN A 104 3.47 -8.15 0.20
C ASN A 104 3.31 -6.91 -0.68
N ARG A 105 4.41 -6.27 -1.01
CA ARG A 105 4.44 -5.07 -1.84
C ARG A 105 5.42 -5.27 -2.96
N SER A 106 4.96 -5.06 -4.18
CA SER A 106 5.86 -4.86 -5.31
C SER A 106 6.21 -3.38 -5.43
N ASP A 107 7.38 -3.09 -5.99
CA ASP A 107 7.77 -1.76 -6.47
C ASP A 107 8.34 -1.94 -7.89
N ALA A 108 8.04 -1.01 -8.80
CA ALA A 108 8.71 -0.93 -10.10
C ALA A 108 9.75 0.20 -10.07
N GLY A 109 10.95 -0.08 -10.57
CA GLY A 109 12.05 0.86 -10.62
C GLY A 109 12.88 0.71 -11.90
N ILE A 110 13.73 1.69 -12.17
CA ILE A 110 14.68 1.64 -13.28
C ILE A 110 15.90 0.83 -12.82
N GLY A 111 16.24 -0.25 -13.52
CA GLY A 111 17.44 -1.04 -13.28
C GLY A 111 18.64 -0.57 -14.09
N ASP A 112 19.85 -0.76 -13.54
CA ASP A 112 21.13 -0.36 -14.14
C ASP A 112 21.43 -1.04 -15.48
N ILE A 113 20.93 -2.26 -15.70
CA ILE A 113 21.12 -3.01 -16.95
C ILE A 113 19.86 -2.86 -17.81
N ALA A 114 19.73 -1.70 -18.46
CA ALA A 114 18.83 -1.37 -19.57
C ALA A 114 17.30 -1.63 -19.40
N GLY A 115 16.80 -2.13 -18.26
CA GLY A 115 15.41 -2.59 -18.12
C GLY A 115 14.63 -2.01 -16.94
N ILE A 116 13.35 -2.38 -16.86
CA ILE A 116 12.50 -2.14 -15.70
C ILE A 116 12.77 -3.27 -14.71
N THR A 117 13.13 -2.93 -13.47
CA THR A 117 13.30 -3.90 -12.39
C THR A 117 12.05 -3.90 -11.51
N ARG A 118 11.54 -5.09 -11.21
CA ARG A 118 10.47 -5.29 -10.23
C ARG A 118 11.08 -5.80 -8.93
N ARG A 119 10.82 -5.12 -7.82
CA ARG A 119 11.24 -5.53 -6.48
C ARG A 119 10.03 -5.93 -5.67
N ASN A 120 9.93 -7.20 -5.32
CA ASN A 120 8.90 -7.69 -4.41
C ASN A 120 9.44 -7.73 -2.98
N ARG A 121 8.76 -7.10 -2.04
CA ARG A 121 9.06 -7.10 -0.61
C ARG A 121 7.92 -7.79 0.12
N THR A 122 8.22 -8.92 0.73
CA THR A 122 7.29 -9.63 1.60
C THR A 122 7.88 -9.67 2.98
N GLY A 123 7.07 -9.39 3.99
CA GLY A 123 7.56 -9.37 5.36
C GLY A 123 6.44 -9.42 6.38
N ILE A 124 6.85 -9.65 7.62
CA ILE A 124 6.02 -9.58 8.80
C ILE A 124 6.63 -8.53 9.73
N LEU A 125 5.80 -7.65 10.26
CA LEU A 125 6.17 -6.59 11.18
C LEU A 125 5.39 -6.78 12.48
N LEU A 126 6.11 -6.83 13.60
CA LEU A 126 5.55 -6.79 14.94
C LEU A 126 5.75 -5.37 15.48
N SER A 127 4.68 -4.74 15.94
CA SER A 127 4.73 -3.39 16.50
C SER A 127 4.15 -3.39 17.91
N TYR A 128 4.91 -2.82 18.85
CA TYR A 128 4.49 -2.55 20.22
C TYR A 128 4.70 -1.07 20.54
N ARG A 129 3.67 -0.44 21.08
CA ARG A 129 3.68 0.95 21.53
C ARG A 129 3.33 0.99 23.01
N LYS A 130 4.13 1.68 23.80
CA LYS A 130 3.82 2.04 25.19
C LYS A 130 3.79 3.56 25.28
N ASP A 131 2.74 4.10 25.87
CA ASP A 131 2.65 5.52 26.19
C ASP A 131 3.16 5.71 27.61
N PHE A 132 3.87 6.82 27.85
CA PHE A 132 4.42 7.19 29.15
C PHE A 132 3.90 8.58 29.48
N ASP A 133 3.32 8.74 30.68
CA ASP A 133 2.70 10.01 31.06
C ASP A 133 3.70 10.96 31.74
N THR A 134 4.84 10.44 32.19
CA THR A 134 5.88 11.25 32.84
C THR A 134 7.29 10.89 32.37
N PHE A 135 8.18 11.88 32.30
CA PHE A 135 9.61 11.67 32.00
C PHE A 135 10.28 10.69 32.96
N THR A 136 9.82 10.62 34.21
CA THR A 136 10.31 9.65 35.22
C THR A 136 9.94 8.20 34.92
N GLU A 137 8.81 7.96 34.24
CA GLU A 137 8.36 6.61 33.85
C GLU A 137 9.22 6.04 32.70
N PHE A 138 9.75 6.92 31.83
CA PHE A 138 10.64 6.55 30.72
C PHE A 138 12.03 6.08 31.19
N PHE A 139 12.58 6.65 32.28
CA PHE A 139 13.93 6.33 32.78
C PHE A 139 13.97 5.31 33.93
N GLY A 140 12.89 4.55 34.16
CA GLY A 140 12.89 3.40 35.09
C GLY A 140 12.36 3.67 36.50
N GLY A 141 11.61 4.77 36.69
CA GLY A 141 10.98 5.07 37.96
C GLY A 141 9.56 4.52 38.09
N ASP A 142 9.35 3.20 37.99
CA ASP A 142 8.08 2.59 38.43
C ASP A 142 8.01 2.66 39.96
N LYS A 143 7.50 3.76 40.51
CA LYS A 143 7.02 3.77 41.90
C LYS A 143 5.75 2.93 41.93
N LYS A 144 5.90 1.64 42.23
CA LYS A 144 4.80 0.76 42.66
C LYS A 144 4.03 1.49 43.76
N ARG A 145 2.76 1.81 43.50
CA ARG A 145 1.79 2.19 44.54
C ARG A 145 1.05 0.94 44.97
#